data_AF-A0A8C3SNT4-F1
#
_entry.id   AF-A0A8C3SNT4-F1
#
_cell.length_a   1.000
_cell.length_b   1.000
_cell.length_c   1.000
_cell.angle_alpha   90.00
_cell.angle_beta   90.00
_cell.angle_gamma   90.00
#
_symmetry.space_group_name_H-M   'P 1'
#
loop_
_entity.id
_entity.type
_entity.pdbx_description
1 polymer ?
#
loop_
_entity_poly.entity_id
_entity_poly.type
_entity_poly.pdbx_seq_one_letter_code
_entity_poly.pdbx_strand_id
1 'polypeptide(L)'
;MPVPSPATQLQPPCARADTERRLRALGFGYRAKFVSQSAQAVLRQFGAEGLHQLRRTPYPEARRLLCTLPGVGAKVADCVCLMALDKAEAVPVDTHVWQIARRDYGLALGPGPRNFFRRLWGPYAGWAQAVSSSQAIRKRPRGKKCCTSPGL
;
A
#
# COMPACT_ATOMS: atom_id res chain seq x y z
N MET A 1 26.02 -30.89 4.33
CA MET A 1 25.28 -29.61 4.30
C MET A 1 25.74 -28.83 3.07
N PRO A 2 24.88 -28.52 2.08
CA PRO A 2 25.31 -27.72 0.94
C PRO A 2 25.57 -26.29 1.41
N VAL A 3 26.81 -25.84 1.26
CA VAL A 3 27.22 -24.47 1.52
C VAL A 3 26.63 -23.54 0.45
N PRO A 4 26.02 -22.39 0.82
CA PRO A 4 25.52 -21.45 -0.16
C PRO A 4 26.67 -20.80 -0.95
N SER A 5 26.51 -20.73 -2.27
CA SER A 5 27.45 -20.12 -3.22
C SER A 5 27.76 -18.65 -2.89
N PRO A 6 28.99 -18.15 -3.12
CA PRO A 6 29.46 -16.80 -2.75
C PRO A 6 28.57 -15.64 -3.23
N ALA A 7 27.80 -15.81 -4.32
CA ALA A 7 26.85 -14.80 -4.80
C ALA A 7 25.70 -14.49 -3.82
N THR A 8 25.43 -15.38 -2.85
CA THR A 8 24.34 -15.20 -1.86
C THR A 8 24.75 -14.26 -0.71
N GLN A 9 26.04 -13.97 -0.54
CA GLN A 9 26.53 -13.15 0.57
C GLN A 9 26.40 -11.64 0.35
N LEU A 10 26.24 -11.17 -0.90
CA LEU A 10 26.11 -9.74 -1.21
C LEU A 10 24.67 -9.20 -1.24
N GLN A 11 23.67 -10.07 -1.07
CA GLN A 11 22.26 -9.66 -1.12
C GLN A 11 21.71 -9.48 0.29
N PRO A 12 20.97 -8.38 0.56
CA PRO A 12 20.35 -8.18 1.86
C PRO A 12 19.39 -9.34 2.17
N PRO A 13 19.18 -9.68 3.45
CA PRO A 13 18.47 -10.89 3.88
C PRO A 13 17.07 -11.04 3.27
N CYS A 14 16.43 -9.90 2.95
CA CYS A 14 15.08 -9.81 2.39
C CYS A 14 14.96 -10.11 0.88
N ALA A 15 16.08 -10.23 0.15
CA ALA A 15 16.08 -10.45 -1.30
C ALA A 15 16.60 -11.84 -1.72
N ARG A 16 16.94 -12.70 -0.75
CA ARG A 16 17.47 -14.04 -0.98
C ARG A 16 16.43 -14.98 -1.59
N ALA A 17 16.89 -15.99 -2.32
CA ALA A 17 16.01 -16.97 -2.98
C ALA A 17 15.12 -17.77 -2.02
N ASP A 18 15.53 -17.94 -0.75
CA ASP A 18 14.75 -18.66 0.26
C ASP A 18 13.72 -17.79 1.00
N THR A 19 13.70 -16.47 0.74
CA THR A 19 12.84 -15.50 1.45
C THR A 19 11.36 -15.84 1.29
N GLU A 20 10.90 -16.13 0.06
CA GLU A 20 9.50 -16.47 -0.17
C GLU A 20 9.07 -17.69 0.65
N ARG A 21 9.88 -18.76 0.66
CA ARG A 21 9.59 -19.99 1.40
C ARG A 21 9.48 -19.70 2.90
N ARG A 22 10.39 -18.91 3.46
CA ARG A 22 10.35 -18.48 4.87
C ARG A 22 9.08 -17.67 5.18
N LEU A 23 8.74 -16.71 4.33
CA LEU A 23 7.53 -15.89 4.50
C LEU A 23 6.25 -16.73 4.43
N ARG A 24 6.21 -17.75 3.56
CA ARG A 24 5.09 -18.71 3.52
C ARG A 24 4.97 -19.50 4.81
N ALA A 25 6.08 -20.00 5.36
CA ALA A 25 6.11 -20.68 6.65
C ALA A 25 5.65 -19.78 7.80
N LEU A 26 5.90 -18.47 7.72
CA LEU A 26 5.43 -17.45 8.68
C LEU A 26 3.95 -17.03 8.46
N GLY A 27 3.21 -17.65 7.54
CA GLY A 27 1.79 -17.38 7.36
C GLY A 27 1.44 -16.20 6.45
N PHE A 28 2.39 -15.65 5.67
CA PHE A 28 2.10 -14.56 4.72
C PHE A 28 1.21 -15.00 3.54
N GLY A 29 1.02 -16.32 3.34
CA GLY A 29 0.20 -16.88 2.27
C GLY A 29 0.68 -16.45 0.88
N TYR A 30 -0.26 -16.11 -0.01
CA TYR A 30 0.07 -15.68 -1.38
C TYR A 30 0.90 -14.38 -1.42
N ARG A 31 0.85 -13.55 -0.37
CA ARG A 31 1.58 -12.27 -0.30
C ARG A 31 3.08 -12.45 -0.12
N ALA A 32 3.53 -13.62 0.33
CA ALA A 32 4.95 -13.96 0.45
C ALA A 32 5.71 -13.73 -0.86
N LYS A 33 5.10 -14.12 -1.99
CA LYS A 33 5.64 -13.91 -3.33
C LYS A 33 5.83 -12.42 -3.62
N PHE A 34 4.82 -11.59 -3.35
CA PHE A 34 4.88 -10.16 -3.62
C PHE A 34 5.91 -9.43 -2.76
N VAL A 35 6.04 -9.80 -1.50
CA VAL A 35 7.05 -9.22 -0.60
C VAL A 35 8.46 -9.54 -1.11
N SER A 36 8.73 -10.82 -1.44
CA SER A 36 10.04 -11.24 -1.95
C SER A 36 10.37 -10.57 -3.29
N GLN A 37 9.40 -10.51 -4.22
CA GLN A 37 9.59 -9.89 -5.53
C GLN A 37 9.74 -8.37 -5.43
N SER A 38 8.97 -7.72 -4.56
CA SER A 38 9.09 -6.28 -4.30
C SER A 38 10.44 -5.93 -3.71
N ALA A 39 10.96 -6.69 -2.73
CA ALA A 39 12.27 -6.45 -2.17
C ALA A 39 13.38 -6.51 -3.24
N GLN A 40 13.32 -7.50 -4.13
CA GLN A 40 14.25 -7.61 -5.26
C GLN A 40 14.09 -6.48 -6.27
N ALA A 41 12.85 -6.11 -6.60
CA ALA A 41 12.56 -5.01 -7.51
C ALA A 41 13.04 -3.66 -6.95
N VAL A 42 12.88 -3.43 -5.65
CA VAL A 42 13.36 -2.23 -4.97
C VAL A 42 14.87 -2.09 -5.10
N LEU A 43 15.61 -3.16 -4.80
CA LEU A 43 17.08 -3.14 -4.91
C LEU A 43 17.55 -2.90 -6.34
N ARG A 44 16.85 -3.45 -7.34
CA ARG A 44 17.21 -3.30 -8.75
C ARG A 44 16.86 -1.91 -9.31
N GLN A 45 15.70 -1.37 -8.93
CA GLN A 45 15.15 -0.14 -9.54
C GLN A 45 15.54 1.13 -8.76
N PHE A 46 15.62 1.05 -7.44
CA PHE A 46 15.84 2.20 -6.56
C PHE A 46 17.18 2.12 -5.81
N GLY A 47 17.79 0.93 -5.72
CA GLY A 47 18.99 0.73 -4.90
C GLY A 47 18.69 0.84 -3.40
N ALA A 48 19.73 0.93 -2.57
CA ALA A 48 19.58 0.96 -1.11
C ALA A 48 18.88 2.23 -0.59
N GLU A 49 19.12 3.38 -1.23
CA GLU A 49 18.65 4.70 -0.79
C GLU A 49 17.54 5.29 -1.66
N GLY A 50 17.19 4.69 -2.81
CA GLY A 50 16.29 5.33 -3.77
C GLY A 50 14.86 5.49 -3.27
N LEU A 51 14.40 4.68 -2.31
CA LEU A 51 13.10 4.91 -1.68
C LEU A 51 13.08 6.21 -0.87
N HIS A 52 14.19 6.60 -0.25
CA HIS A 52 14.30 7.88 0.47
C HIS A 52 14.24 9.06 -0.50
N GLN A 53 14.75 8.91 -1.72
CA GLN A 53 14.70 9.96 -2.75
C GLN A 53 13.26 10.29 -3.18
N LEU A 54 12.33 9.32 -3.10
CA LEU A 54 10.92 9.54 -3.42
C LEU A 54 10.23 10.59 -2.54
N ARG A 55 10.82 10.93 -1.37
CA ARG A 55 10.35 12.06 -0.55
C ARG A 55 10.46 13.40 -1.26
N ARG A 56 11.47 13.56 -2.13
CA ARG A 56 11.68 14.80 -2.92
C ARG A 56 10.91 14.78 -4.24
N THR A 57 10.47 13.62 -4.70
CA THR A 57 9.67 13.46 -5.92
C THR A 57 8.22 13.93 -5.72
N PRO A 58 7.58 14.57 -6.70
CA PRO A 58 6.16 14.93 -6.61
C PRO A 58 5.26 13.71 -6.37
N TYR A 59 4.19 13.86 -5.57
CA TYR A 59 3.29 12.76 -5.20
C TYR A 59 2.78 11.91 -6.40
N PRO A 60 2.30 12.50 -7.51
CA PRO A 60 1.78 11.71 -8.64
C PRO A 60 2.84 10.78 -9.23
N GLU A 61 4.09 11.23 -9.27
CA GLU A 61 5.21 10.48 -9.80
C GLU A 61 5.73 9.44 -8.81
N ALA A 62 5.87 9.81 -7.53
CA ALA A 62 6.24 8.86 -6.47
C ALA A 62 5.24 7.69 -6.41
N ARG A 63 3.95 8.00 -6.50
CA ARG A 63 2.88 7.00 -6.56
C ARG A 63 2.98 6.12 -7.81
N ARG A 64 3.25 6.71 -8.99
CA ARG A 64 3.42 5.96 -10.23
C ARG A 64 4.58 4.98 -10.14
N LEU A 65 5.72 5.42 -9.59
CA LEU A 65 6.90 4.59 -9.37
C LEU A 65 6.63 3.46 -8.38
N LEU A 66 5.94 3.72 -7.28
CA LEU A 66 5.59 2.66 -6.33
C LEU A 66 4.65 1.61 -6.93
N CYS A 67 3.72 2.02 -7.81
CA CYS A 67 2.81 1.10 -8.50
C CYS A 67 3.49 0.16 -9.50
N THR A 68 4.77 0.36 -9.85
CA THR A 68 5.52 -0.59 -10.69
C THR A 68 5.97 -1.82 -9.89
N LEU A 69 5.96 -1.73 -8.55
CA LEU A 69 6.42 -2.80 -7.69
C LEU A 69 5.38 -3.96 -7.64
N PRO A 70 5.85 -5.23 -7.68
CA PRO A 70 4.96 -6.39 -7.66
C PRO A 70 4.05 -6.45 -6.41
N GLY A 71 2.74 -6.38 -6.63
CA GLY A 71 1.74 -6.42 -5.55
C GLY A 71 1.44 -5.06 -4.91
N VAL A 72 2.04 -3.97 -5.40
CA VAL A 72 1.73 -2.61 -4.97
C VAL A 72 0.70 -1.99 -5.91
N GLY A 73 -0.56 -2.02 -5.49
CA GLY A 73 -1.64 -1.31 -6.18
C GLY A 73 -1.78 0.13 -5.71
N ALA A 74 -2.72 0.88 -6.33
CA ALA A 74 -3.03 2.26 -5.99
C ALA A 74 -3.11 2.50 -4.47
N LYS A 75 -3.99 1.78 -3.76
CA LYS A 75 -4.18 1.92 -2.30
C LYS A 75 -2.87 1.78 -1.53
N VAL A 76 -2.07 0.78 -1.87
CA VAL A 76 -0.82 0.47 -1.16
C VAL A 76 0.22 1.57 -1.43
N ALA A 77 0.35 2.00 -2.69
CA ALA A 77 1.23 3.11 -3.04
C ALA A 77 0.86 4.39 -2.28
N ASP A 78 -0.44 4.70 -2.17
CA ASP A 78 -0.92 5.86 -1.41
C ASP A 78 -0.65 5.75 0.09
N CYS A 79 -0.80 4.54 0.66
CA CYS A 79 -0.42 4.29 2.05
C CYS A 79 1.06 4.60 2.29
N VAL A 80 1.94 4.15 1.40
CA VAL A 80 3.39 4.41 1.50
C VAL A 80 3.69 5.90 1.31
N CYS A 81 3.05 6.55 0.33
CA CYS A 81 3.18 8.00 0.12
C CYS A 81 2.81 8.81 1.38
N LEU A 82 1.68 8.47 2.00
CA LEU A 82 1.17 9.17 3.18
C LEU A 82 2.03 8.92 4.44
N MET A 83 2.38 7.66 4.70
CA MET A 83 2.98 7.27 5.99
C MET A 83 4.52 7.29 6.00
N ALA A 84 5.18 7.24 4.83
CA ALA A 84 6.63 7.09 4.76
C ALA A 84 7.35 8.14 3.87
N LEU A 85 6.63 8.78 2.94
CA LEU A 85 7.21 9.70 1.94
C LEU A 85 6.79 11.17 2.10
N ASP A 86 6.21 11.54 3.25
CA ASP A 86 5.82 12.91 3.59
C ASP A 86 4.81 13.55 2.61
N LYS A 87 3.96 12.74 1.96
CA LYS A 87 2.93 13.21 1.02
C LYS A 87 1.58 13.32 1.71
N ALA A 88 1.38 14.42 2.45
CA ALA A 88 0.16 14.66 3.23
C ALA A 88 -1.12 14.72 2.37
N GLU A 89 -0.98 14.99 1.08
CA GLU A 89 -2.06 15.03 0.09
C GLU A 89 -2.47 13.66 -0.45
N ALA A 90 -1.74 12.58 -0.11
CA ALA A 90 -2.04 11.22 -0.56
C ALA A 90 -3.24 10.67 0.22
N VAL A 91 -4.26 10.19 -0.51
CA VAL A 91 -5.50 9.66 0.09
C VAL A 91 -5.62 8.16 -0.21
N PRO A 92 -5.25 7.27 0.72
CA PRO A 92 -5.46 5.84 0.55
C PRO A 92 -6.96 5.53 0.48
N VAL A 93 -7.43 5.04 -0.67
CA VAL A 93 -8.81 4.59 -0.84
C VAL A 93 -8.85 3.08 -0.75
N ASP A 94 -9.39 2.57 0.34
CA ASP A 94 -9.75 1.17 0.50
C ASP A 94 -11.27 0.99 0.48
N THR A 95 -11.74 -0.22 0.74
CA THR A 95 -13.16 -0.56 0.78
C THR A 95 -13.93 0.25 1.83
N HIS A 96 -13.32 0.59 2.97
CA HIS A 96 -13.96 1.35 4.03
C HIS A 96 -14.09 2.82 3.68
N VAL A 97 -13.02 3.42 3.15
CA VAL A 97 -13.04 4.80 2.65
C VAL A 97 -14.04 4.94 1.51
N TRP A 98 -14.16 3.92 0.66
CA TRP A 98 -15.16 3.89 -0.40
C TRP A 98 -16.59 3.81 0.15
N GLN A 99 -16.83 3.01 1.19
CA GLN A 99 -18.12 2.97 1.89
C GLN A 99 -18.46 4.31 2.55
N ILE A 100 -17.48 4.98 3.18
CA ILE A 100 -17.63 6.34 3.74
C ILE A 100 -18.03 7.33 2.63
N ALA A 101 -17.32 7.32 1.51
CA ALA A 101 -17.60 8.21 0.38
C ALA A 101 -19.05 8.08 -0.11
N ARG A 102 -19.58 6.85 -0.14
CA ARG A 102 -20.97 6.60 -0.54
C ARG A 102 -21.98 7.00 0.54
N ARG A 103 -21.73 6.62 1.79
CA ARG A 103 -22.66 6.82 2.91
C ARG A 103 -22.77 8.29 3.31
N ASP A 104 -21.63 8.96 3.44
CA ASP A 104 -21.55 10.28 4.08
C ASP A 104 -21.49 11.42 3.06
N TYR A 105 -21.03 11.15 1.83
CA TYR A 105 -20.84 12.17 0.79
C TYR A 105 -21.65 11.92 -0.47
N GLY A 106 -22.48 10.87 -0.51
CA GLY A 106 -23.35 10.56 -1.63
C GLY A 106 -22.62 10.33 -2.96
N LEU A 107 -21.33 9.95 -2.93
CA LEU A 107 -20.58 9.73 -4.17
C LEU A 107 -21.17 8.56 -4.95
N ALA A 108 -21.77 8.85 -6.11
CA ALA A 108 -22.04 7.86 -7.16
C ALA A 108 -20.73 7.45 -7.86
N LEU A 109 -20.78 6.49 -8.79
CA LEU A 109 -19.66 6.02 -9.62
C LEU A 109 -19.10 7.18 -10.50
N GLY A 110 -18.37 8.10 -9.89
CA GLY A 110 -17.82 9.31 -10.50
C GLY A 110 -16.30 9.41 -10.33
N PRO A 111 -15.69 10.59 -10.57
CA PRO A 111 -14.24 10.77 -10.52
C PRO A 111 -13.71 10.26 -9.17
N GLY A 112 -12.85 9.24 -9.22
CA GLY A 112 -12.57 8.37 -8.09
C GLY A 112 -12.35 9.11 -6.76
N PRO A 113 -12.83 8.55 -5.62
CA PRO A 113 -13.00 9.23 -4.33
C PRO A 113 -11.73 9.91 -3.81
N ARG A 114 -10.55 9.48 -4.25
CA ARG A 114 -9.27 10.14 -4.01
C ARG A 114 -9.28 11.63 -4.37
N ASN A 115 -9.63 11.97 -5.60
CA ASN A 115 -9.57 13.36 -6.07
C ASN A 115 -10.67 14.21 -5.43
N PHE A 116 -11.81 13.59 -5.12
CA PHE A 116 -12.86 14.21 -4.33
C PHE A 116 -12.35 14.62 -2.94
N PHE A 117 -11.77 13.67 -2.19
CA PHE A 117 -11.26 13.94 -0.83
C PHE A 117 -10.08 14.92 -0.82
N ARG A 118 -9.22 14.90 -1.85
CA ARG A 118 -8.16 15.90 -1.99
C ARG A 118 -8.69 17.31 -2.19
N ARG A 119 -9.77 17.49 -2.95
CA ARG A 119 -10.43 18.80 -3.09
C ARG A 119 -11.18 19.21 -1.83
N LEU A 120 -11.79 18.26 -1.14
CA LEU A 120 -12.57 18.52 0.07
C LEU A 120 -11.71 18.90 1.28
N TRP A 121 -10.64 18.14 1.53
CA TRP A 121 -9.79 18.31 2.73
C TRP A 121 -8.49 19.07 2.45
N GLY A 122 -8.21 19.40 1.19
CA GLY A 122 -7.07 20.22 0.80
C GLY A 122 -5.71 19.51 0.97
N PRO A 123 -4.64 20.24 1.35
CA PRO A 123 -3.26 19.73 1.32
C PRO A 123 -3.00 18.60 2.34
N TYR A 124 -3.81 18.51 3.40
CA TYR A 124 -3.67 17.48 4.45
C TYR A 124 -4.74 16.37 4.33
N ALA A 125 -5.27 16.14 3.13
CA ALA A 125 -6.34 15.18 2.91
C ALA A 125 -6.04 13.75 3.40
N GLY A 126 -4.77 13.32 3.36
CA GLY A 126 -4.36 12.02 3.90
C GLY A 126 -4.52 11.91 5.41
N TRP A 127 -4.29 12.99 6.15
CA TRP A 127 -4.46 13.02 7.60
C TRP A 127 -5.94 12.97 7.99
N ALA A 128 -6.78 13.74 7.28
CA ALA A 128 -8.23 13.67 7.44
C ALA A 128 -8.80 12.29 7.11
N GLN A 129 -8.24 11.63 6.07
CA GLN A 129 -8.58 10.25 5.73
C GLN A 129 -8.23 9.27 6.86
N ALA A 130 -7.07 9.41 7.51
CA ALA A 130 -6.64 8.53 8.59
C ALA A 130 -7.60 8.58 9.80
N VAL A 131 -8.07 9.78 10.16
CA VAL A 131 -9.08 9.98 11.21
C VAL A 131 -10.40 9.32 10.81
N SER A 132 -10.86 9.55 9.58
CA SER A 132 -12.11 9.01 9.06
C SER A 132 -12.11 7.47 9.04
N SER A 133 -11.01 6.88 8.58
CA SER A 133 -10.82 5.42 8.56
C SER A 133 -10.85 4.83 9.97
N SER A 134 -10.15 5.46 10.92
CA SER A 134 -10.12 5.03 12.32
C SER A 134 -11.52 5.04 12.95
N GLN A 135 -12.33 6.07 12.67
CA GLN A 135 -13.72 6.12 13.13
C GLN A 135 -14.59 5.02 12.52
N ALA A 136 -14.42 4.72 11.22
CA ALA A 136 -15.18 3.66 10.56
C ALA A 136 -14.89 2.28 11.15
N ILE A 137 -13.64 2.00 11.53
CA ILE A 137 -13.27 0.75 12.21
C ILE A 137 -13.94 0.65 13.58
N ARG A 138 -13.94 1.75 14.37
CA ARG A 138 -14.56 1.78 15.71
C ARG A 138 -16.07 1.59 15.68
N LYS A 139 -16.76 2.15 14.68
CA LYS A 139 -18.22 2.02 14.53
C LYS A 139 -18.66 0.65 14.03
N ARG A 140 -17.72 -0.23 13.67
CA ARG A 140 -18.03 -1.56 13.14
C ARG A 140 -18.33 -2.53 14.30
N PRO A 141 -19.52 -3.16 14.36
CA PRO A 141 -19.80 -4.14 15.40
C PRO A 141 -18.81 -5.32 15.30
N ARG A 142 -18.17 -5.65 16.42
CA ARG A 142 -17.23 -6.78 16.53
C ARG A 142 -17.98 -8.08 16.19
N GLY A 143 -17.69 -8.68 15.02
CA GLY A 143 -18.20 -10.02 14.66
C GLY A 143 -18.80 -10.21 13.27
N LYS A 144 -19.10 -9.15 12.49
CA LYS A 144 -19.64 -9.36 11.12
C LYS A 144 -18.53 -9.54 10.08
N LYS A 145 -18.29 -10.80 9.69
CA LYS A 145 -17.45 -11.18 8.52
C LYS A 145 -17.99 -10.47 7.27
N CYS A 146 -17.12 -9.83 6.51
CA CYS A 146 -17.45 -9.22 5.21
C CYS A 146 -17.59 -10.33 4.16
N CYS A 147 -18.75 -10.97 4.11
CA CYS A 147 -19.16 -11.84 3.00
C CYS A 147 -20.64 -11.61 2.72
N THR A 148 -20.99 -10.46 2.16
CA THR A 148 -22.22 -10.34 1.36
C THR A 148 -21.84 -9.58 0.11
N SER A 149 -21.33 -10.33 -0.87
CA SER A 149 -21.48 -9.95 -2.27
C SER A 149 -22.99 -9.81 -2.52
N PRO A 150 -23.48 -8.72 -3.10
CA PRO A 150 -24.80 -8.78 -3.74
C PRO A 150 -24.64 -9.75 -4.90
N GLY A 151 -25.36 -10.87 -4.85
CA GLY A 151 -25.52 -11.74 -6.01
C GLY A 151 -26.12 -10.92 -7.16
N LEU A 152 -25.44 -10.94 -8.29
CA LEU A 152 -26.10 -11.04 -9.60
C LEU A 152 -26.03 -12.50 -10.01
#